data_AF-A0A231HLH8-F1
#
_entry.id   AF-A0A231HLH8-F1
#
_cell.length_a   1.000
_cell.length_b   1.000
_cell.length_c   1.000
_cell.angle_alpha   90.00
_cell.angle_beta   90.00
_cell.angle_gamma   90.00
#
_symmetry.space_group_name_H-M   'P 1'
#
loop_
_entity.id
_entity.type
_entity.pdbx_description
1 polymer ?
#
loop_
_entity_poly.entity_id
_entity_poly.type
_entity_poly.pdbx_seq_one_letter_code
_entity_poly.pdbx_strand_id
1 'polypeptide(L)' 'MVVGQVAVPTHLFKVVYDATTKRSWVHWQENGPDAIAGRPISYDEFILRTELRLFHVTSG' A
#
# COMPACT_ATOMS: atom_id res chain seq x y z
N MET A 1 26.03 8.09 21.16
CA MET A 1 24.83 7.24 21.08
C MET A 1 23.64 8.13 20.78
N VAL A 2 23.03 8.03 19.59
CA VAL A 2 21.71 8.63 19.33
C VAL A 2 20.70 7.49 19.33
N VAL A 3 19.89 7.44 20.37
CA VAL A 3 18.74 6.54 20.49
C VAL A 3 17.53 7.34 20.01
N GLY A 4 16.84 6.89 18.95
CA GLY A 4 15.49 7.41 18.61
C GLY A 4 15.27 8.15 17.28
N GLN A 5 16.02 7.90 16.21
CA GLN A 5 15.60 8.41 14.88
C GLN A 5 14.48 7.54 14.30
N VAL A 6 13.27 8.10 14.25
CA VAL A 6 12.12 7.51 13.57
C VAL A 6 12.13 7.95 12.10
N ALA A 7 12.09 6.98 11.18
CA ALA A 7 11.92 7.27 9.76
C ALA A 7 10.46 7.65 9.49
N VAL A 8 10.23 8.84 8.95
CA VAL A 8 8.90 9.30 8.54
C VAL A 8 8.70 8.96 7.06
N PRO A 9 7.69 8.15 6.70
CA PRO A 9 7.46 7.78 5.30
C PRO A 9 6.89 8.97 4.52
N THR A 10 7.17 9.02 3.21
CA THR A 10 6.57 10.03 2.32
C THR A 10 5.12 9.68 1.95
N HIS A 11 4.77 8.40 2.00
CA HIS A 11 3.46 7.89 1.61
C HIS A 11 2.98 6.79 2.55
N LEU A 12 1.66 6.70 2.67
CA LEU A 12 0.96 5.64 3.37
C LEU A 12 0.15 4.84 2.34
N PHE A 13 0.03 3.54 2.58
CA PHE A 13 -0.83 2.68 1.77
C PHE A 13 -1.70 1.77 2.63
N LYS A 14 -2.87 1.42 2.11
CA LYS A 14 -3.76 0.41 2.68
C LYS A 14 -4.22 -0.53 1.58
N VAL A 15 -3.81 -1.79 1.67
CA VAL A 15 -4.25 -2.84 0.74
C VAL A 15 -5.58 -3.41 1.21
N VAL A 16 -6.51 -3.59 0.29
CA VAL A 16 -7.82 -4.21 0.51
C VAL A 16 -7.93 -5.45 -0.37
N TYR A 17 -8.33 -6.56 0.24
CA TYR A 17 -8.69 -7.80 -0.46
C TYR A 17 -10.16 -8.11 -0.17
N ASP A 18 -10.97 -8.22 -1.22
CA ASP A 18 -12.34 -8.71 -1.14
C ASP A 18 -12.38 -10.19 -1.53
N ALA A 19 -12.62 -11.06 -0.54
CA ALA A 19 -12.71 -12.49 -0.74
C ALA A 19 -13.96 -12.93 -1.53
N THR A 20 -15.01 -12.11 -1.54
CA THR A 20 -16.27 -12.42 -2.25
C THR A 20 -16.08 -12.32 -3.75
N THR A 21 -15.43 -11.24 -4.18
CA THR A 21 -15.16 -10.98 -5.61
C THR A 21 -13.76 -11.41 -6.05
N LYS A 22 -12.90 -11.83 -5.11
CA LYS A 22 -11.47 -12.15 -5.32
C LYS A 22 -10.68 -10.98 -5.92
N ARG A 23 -11.04 -9.75 -5.57
CA ARG A 23 -10.41 -8.53 -6.08
C ARG A 23 -9.55 -7.87 -5.02
N SER A 24 -8.45 -7.28 -5.47
CA SER A 24 -7.53 -6.50 -4.64
C SER A 24 -7.36 -5.10 -5.19
N TRP A 25 -7.33 -4.10 -4.32
CA TRP A 25 -6.98 -2.72 -4.65
C TRP A 25 -6.27 -2.05 -3.48
N VAL A 26 -5.64 -0.90 -3.72
CA VAL A 26 -4.83 -0.21 -2.72
C VAL A 26 -5.21 1.25 -2.65
N HIS A 27 -5.48 1.75 -1.45
CA HIS A 27 -5.52 3.19 -1.20
C HIS A 27 -4.08 3.68 -1.03
N TRP A 28 -3.72 4.71 -1.79
CA TRP A 28 -2.39 5.34 -1.78
C TRP A 28 -2.55 6.82 -1.44
N GLN A 29 -1.82 7.30 -0.43
CA GLN A 29 -1.94 8.66 0.06
C GLN A 29 -0.56 9.22 0.42
N GLU A 30 -0.33 10.49 0.13
CA GLU A 30 0.82 11.22 0.69
C GLU A 30 0.70 11.30 2.21
N ASN A 31 1.83 11.23 2.91
CA ASN A 31 1.88 11.43 4.36
C ASN A 31 1.93 12.93 4.69
N GLY A 32 0.88 13.65 4.31
CA GLY A 32 0.73 15.08 4.50
C GLY A 32 -0.56 15.42 5.25
N PRO A 33 -0.59 16.47 6.08
CA PRO A 33 -1.76 16.83 6.88
C PRO A 33 -2.99 17.19 6.04
N ASP A 34 -2.77 17.72 4.83
CA ASP A 34 -3.83 18.14 3.90
C ASP A 34 -3.98 17.16 2.71
N ALA A 35 -3.38 15.97 2.81
CA ALA A 35 -3.40 15.00 1.73
C ALA A 35 -4.82 14.45 1.53
N ILE A 36 -5.42 14.76 0.38
CA ILE A 36 -6.70 14.18 -0.03
C ILE A 36 -6.42 12.83 -0.70
N ALA A 37 -6.99 11.75 -0.15
CA ALA A 37 -6.84 10.43 -0.71
C ALA A 37 -7.39 10.38 -2.15
N GLY A 38 -6.56 9.93 -3.10
CA GLY A 38 -6.94 9.73 -4.48
C GLY A 38 -7.80 8.49 -4.69
N ARG A 39 -8.14 8.22 -5.96
CA ARG A 39 -8.78 6.94 -6.32
C ARG A 39 -7.85 5.77 -5.97
N PRO A 40 -8.39 4.62 -5.55
CA PRO A 40 -7.57 3.44 -5.33
C PRO A 40 -6.81 3.03 -6.59
N ILE A 41 -5.58 2.56 -6.40
CA ILE A 41 -4.76 1.95 -7.46
C ILE A 41 -5.00 0.45 -7.50
N SER A 42 -4.66 -0.18 -8.63
CA SER A 42 -4.66 -1.64 -8.74
C SER A 42 -3.56 -2.26 -7.88
N TYR A 43 -3.71 -3.53 -7.54
CA TYR A 43 -2.68 -4.27 -6.83
C TYR A 43 -1.40 -4.44 -7.67
N ASP A 44 -1.52 -4.58 -8.99
CA ASP A 44 -0.36 -4.62 -9.91
C ASP A 44 0.44 -3.31 -9.88
N GLU A 45 -0.24 -2.15 -9.88
CA GLU A 45 0.40 -0.84 -9.76
C GLU A 45 1.13 -0.71 -8.40
N PHE A 46 0.55 -1.24 -7.32
CA PHE A 46 1.20 -1.27 -6.01
C PHE A 46 2.49 -2.11 -6.02
N ILE A 47 2.49 -3.28 -6.66
CA ILE A 47 3.71 -4.10 -6.81
C ILE A 47 4.75 -3.33 -7.62
N LEU A 48 4.37 -2.67 -8.72
CA LEU A 48 5.31 -1.90 -9.54
C LEU A 48 5.95 -0.74 -8.76
N ARG A 49 5.21 -0.09 -7.85
CA ARG A 49 5.72 1.04 -7.06
C ARG A 49 6.59 0.65 -5.87
N THR A 50 6.33 -0.52 -5.28
CA THR A 50 6.92 -0.91 -3.98
C THR A 50 7.76 -2.17 -4.02
N GLU A 51 7.63 -2.95 -5.09
CA GLU A 51 8.15 -4.33 -5.24
C GLU A 51 7.61 -5.32 -4.20
N LEU A 52 6.65 -4.91 -3.37
CA LEU A 52 6.07 -5.74 -2.31
C LEU A 52 4.97 -6.64 -2.84
N ARG A 53 5.07 -7.94 -2.54
CA ARG A 53 4.01 -8.93 -2.76
C ARG A 53 3.45 -9.38 -1.41
N LEU A 54 2.24 -8.92 -1.10
CA LEU A 54 1.58 -9.19 0.19
C LEU A 54 0.70 -10.44 0.19
N PHE A 55 0.23 -10.85 -0.99
CA PHE A 55 -0.53 -12.09 -1.15
C PHE A 55 0.37 -13.20 -1.68
N HIS A 56 0.30 -14.37 -1.05
CA HIS A 56 0.93 -15.57 -1.56
C HIS A 56 0.11 -16.05 -2.76
N VAL A 57 0.72 -16.09 -3.95
CA VAL A 57 0.16 -16.83 -5.07
C VAL A 57 0.35 -18.31 -4.76
N THR A 58 -0.71 -18.98 -4.32
CA THR A 58 -0.69 -20.44 -4.22
C THR A 58 -0.82 -20.98 -5.64
N SER A 59 0.22 -21.65 -6.13
CA SER A 59 0.11 -22.50 -7.31
C SER A 59 -0.91 -23.58 -7.00
N GLY A 60 -2.06 -23.53 -7.67
CA GLY A 60 -3.02 -24.63 -7.71
C GLY A 60 -2.57 -25.71 -8.67
#